data_AF-A0A9D6NL21-F1
#
_entry.id   AF-A0A9D6NL21-F1
#
_cell.length_a   1.000
_cell.length_b   1.000
_cell.length_c   1.000
_cell.angle_alpha   90.00
_cell.angle_beta   90.00
_cell.angle_gamma   90.00
#
_symmetry.space_group_name_H-M   'P 1'
#
loop_
_entity.id
_entity.type
_entity.pdbx_description
1 polymer ?
#
loop_
_entity_poly.entity_id
_entity_poly.type
_entity_poly.pdbx_seq_one_letter_code
_entity_poly.pdbx_strand_id
1 'polypeptide(L)' 'MRSTIDIDDALLEEAMKLAHVKTKRELIQLSLSELVRQKRRERLRSKLGKTDIEWTLADLQEMRRDEQ' A
#
# COMPACT_ATOMS: atom_id res chain seq x y z
N MET A 1 -16.58 15.52 -0.55
CA MET A 1 -16.44 16.43 0.61
C MET A 1 -15.56 17.61 0.21
N ARG A 2 -15.89 18.82 0.64
CA ARG A 2 -15.02 20.00 0.50
C ARG A 2 -14.56 20.39 1.89
N SER A 3 -13.26 20.61 2.05
CA SER A 3 -12.64 20.91 3.35
C SER A 3 -11.51 21.91 3.13
N THR A 4 -11.28 22.76 4.14
CA THR A 4 -10.12 23.65 4.19
C THR A 4 -9.08 22.99 5.09
N ILE A 5 -7.84 22.94 4.62
CA ILE A 5 -6.73 22.27 5.31
C ILE A 5 -5.52 23.17 5.17
N ASP A 6 -4.77 23.35 6.25
CA ASP A 6 -3.51 24.08 6.24
C ASP A 6 -2.38 23.11 5.85
N ILE A 7 -1.64 23.43 4.79
CA ILE A 7 -0.60 22.59 4.18
C ILE A 7 0.51 23.51 3.68
N ASP A 8 1.76 23.12 3.92
CA ASP A 8 2.94 23.81 3.38
C ASP A 8 2.91 23.84 1.84
N ASP A 9 2.94 25.04 1.26
CA ASP A 9 2.85 25.23 -0.19
C ASP A 9 4.10 24.71 -0.94
N ALA A 10 5.29 24.80 -0.34
CA ALA A 10 6.52 24.31 -0.97
C ALA A 10 6.50 22.78 -1.07
N LEU A 11 6.07 22.10 0.00
CA LEU A 11 5.87 20.65 0.00
C LEU A 11 4.83 20.23 -1.05
N LEU A 12 3.73 20.98 -1.13
CA LEU A 12 2.65 20.69 -2.07
C LEU A 12 3.10 20.84 -3.52
N GLU A 13 3.84 21.90 -3.84
CA GLU A 13 4.40 22.09 -5.17
C GLU A 13 5.39 20.99 -5.56
N GLU A 14 6.31 20.63 -4.67
CA GLU A 14 7.27 19.56 -4.90
C GLU A 14 6.56 18.23 -5.16
N ALA A 15 5.58 17.89 -4.30
CA ALA A 15 4.79 16.68 -4.46
C ALA A 15 3.99 16.67 -5.77
N MET A 16 3.42 17.81 -6.20
CA MET A 16 2.73 17.91 -7.49
C MET A 16 3.67 17.71 -8.68
N LYS A 17 4.89 18.27 -8.63
CA LYS A 17 5.92 18.09 -9.66
C LYS A 17 6.36 16.63 -9.76
N LEU A 18 6.63 15.98 -8.64
CA LEU A 18 7.05 14.57 -8.58
C LEU A 18 5.94 13.60 -8.99
N ALA A 19 4.70 13.89 -8.61
CA ALA A 19 3.55 13.05 -8.96
C ALA A 19 2.99 13.32 -10.37
N HIS A 20 3.48 14.36 -11.06
CA HIS A 20 3.00 14.80 -12.37
C HIS A 20 1.48 15.05 -12.44
N VAL A 21 0.91 15.62 -11.38
CA VAL A 21 -0.52 15.94 -11.27
C VAL A 21 -0.79 17.42 -11.47
N LYS A 22 -1.96 17.76 -12.00
CA LYS A 22 -2.31 19.14 -12.37
C LYS A 22 -2.99 19.89 -11.25
N THR A 23 -3.62 19.18 -10.31
CA THR A 23 -4.43 19.82 -9.25
C THR A 23 -4.05 19.36 -7.85
N LYS A 24 -4.15 20.28 -6.88
CA LYS A 24 -4.00 19.98 -5.44
C LYS A 24 -4.94 18.84 -5.01
N ARG A 25 -6.15 18.78 -5.58
CA ARG A 25 -7.13 17.74 -5.30
C ARG A 25 -6.66 16.35 -5.76
N GLU A 26 -6.18 16.24 -7.00
CA GLU A 26 -5.66 14.97 -7.53
C GLU A 26 -4.51 14.44 -6.67
N LEU A 27 -3.59 15.33 -6.29
CA LEU A 27 -2.48 14.98 -5.40
C LEU A 27 -3.00 14.40 -4.08
N ILE A 28 -3.92 15.08 -3.41
CA ILE A 28 -4.47 14.64 -2.13
C ILE A 28 -5.17 13.28 -2.27
N GLN A 29 -5.97 13.07 -3.33
CA GLN A 29 -6.63 11.79 -3.57
C GLN A 29 -5.62 10.66 -3.81
N LEU A 30 -4.57 10.92 -4.59
CA LEU A 30 -3.48 9.97 -4.86
C LEU A 30 -2.75 9.61 -3.57
N SER A 31 -2.32 10.60 -2.79
CA SER A 31 -1.59 10.40 -1.53
C SER A 31 -2.40 9.59 -0.52
N LEU A 32 -3.70 9.88 -0.36
CA LEU A 32 -4.57 9.11 0.54
C LEU A 32 -4.76 7.67 0.07
N SER A 33 -4.94 7.45 -1.23
CA SER A 33 -5.05 6.11 -1.81
C SER A 33 -3.78 5.28 -1.55
N GLU A 34 -2.61 5.88 -1.77
CA GLU A 34 -1.33 5.21 -1.53
C GLU A 34 -1.07 4.94 -0.05
N LEU A 35 -1.42 5.87 0.85
CA LEU A 35 -1.34 5.64 2.29
C LEU A 35 -2.19 4.44 2.72
N VAL A 36 -3.44 4.35 2.24
CA VAL A 36 -4.32 3.21 2.53
C VAL A 36 -3.72 1.90 1.99
N ARG A 37 -3.21 1.91 0.75
CA ARG A 37 -2.54 0.74 0.15
C ARG A 37 -1.33 0.31 0.97
N GLN A 38 -0.50 1.26 1.40
CA GLN A 38 0.65 1.00 2.26
C GLN A 38 0.23 0.36 3.59
N LYS A 39 -0.76 0.92 4.30
CA LYS A 39 -1.24 0.35 5.57
C LYS A 39 -1.85 -1.04 5.41
N ARG A 40 -2.51 -1.31 4.29
CA ARG A 40 -2.99 -2.67 3.96
C ARG A 40 -1.83 -3.64 3.78
N ARG A 41 -0.77 -3.26 3.06
CA ARG A 41 0.44 -4.09 2.91
C ARG A 41 1.14 -4.32 4.25
N GLU A 42 1.30 -3.28 5.07
CA GLU A 42 1.87 -3.39 6.42
C GLU A 42 1.07 -4.38 7.28
N ARG A 43 -0.27 -4.32 7.23
CA ARG A 43 -1.15 -5.26 7.92
C ARG A 43 -1.01 -6.70 7.42
N LEU A 44 -0.80 -6.92 6.13
CA LEU A 44 -0.56 -8.26 5.60
C LEU A 44 0.81 -8.78 6.03
N ARG A 45 1.86 -7.94 5.94
CA ARG A 45 3.21 -8.28 6.39
C ARG A 45 3.24 -8.60 7.88
N SER A 46 2.48 -7.90 8.71
CA SER A 46 2.43 -8.15 10.16
C SER A 46 1.77 -9.48 10.54
N LYS A 47 1.05 -10.13 9.61
CA LYS A 47 0.48 -11.47 9.76
C LYS A 47 1.43 -12.59 9.32
N LEU A 48 2.50 -12.26 8.58
CA LEU A 48 3.47 -13.24 8.13
C LEU A 48 4.12 -13.94 9.35
N GLY A 49 4.12 -15.27 9.37
CA GLY A 49 4.68 -16.07 10.47
C GLY A 49 3.89 -16.01 11.79
N LYS A 50 2.73 -15.33 11.83
CA LYS A 50 1.82 -15.32 12.99
C LYS A 50 0.56 -16.16 12.77
N THR A 51 0.42 -16.72 11.58
CA THR A 51 -0.63 -17.68 11.29
C THR A 51 -0.05 -19.05 11.59
N ASP A 52 -0.70 -19.81 12.46
CA ASP A 52 -0.39 -21.23 12.59
C ASP A 52 -0.76 -21.90 11.28
N ILE A 53 0.26 -22.34 10.56
CA ILE A 53 0.12 -23.08 9.32
C ILE A 53 0.46 -24.53 9.66
N GLU A 54 -0.56 -25.34 9.89
CA GLU A 54 -0.41 -26.78 10.09
C GLU A 54 -0.26 -27.47 8.72
N TRP A 55 0.88 -27.28 8.05
CA TRP A 55 1.22 -28.02 6.83
C TRP A 55 2.24 -29.10 7.15
N THR A 56 1.99 -30.31 6.65
CA THR A 56 2.97 -31.39 6.64
C THR A 56 3.92 -31.24 5.45
N LEU A 57 5.02 -31.98 5.47
CA LEU A 57 5.94 -32.05 4.32
C LEU A 57 5.23 -32.56 3.05
N ALA A 58 4.28 -33.48 3.19
CA ALA A 58 3.50 -34.02 2.07
C ALA A 58 2.60 -32.95 1.44
N ASP A 59 1.93 -32.12 2.26
CA ASP A 59 1.10 -31.01 1.77
C ASP A 59 1.95 -30.00 0.98
N LEU A 60 3.14 -29.70 1.50
CA LEU A 60 4.11 -28.81 0.85
C LEU A 60 4.64 -29.37 -0.47
N GLN A 61 4.84 -30.68 -0.55
CA GLN A 61 5.26 -31.36 -1.78
C GLN A 61 4.14 -31.39 -2.83
N GLU A 62 2.88 -31.58 -2.43
CA GLU A 62 1.72 -31.52 -3.33
C GLU A 62 1.57 -30.13 -3.96
N MET A 63 1.66 -29.08 -3.14
CA MET A 63 1.51 -27.69 -3.60
C MET A 63 2.59 -27.23 -4.58
N ARG A 64 3.75 -27.91 -4.61
CA ARG A 64 4.90 -27.59 -5.48
C ARG A 64 4.99 -28.48 -6.71
N ARG A 65 4.02 -29.36 -6.96
CA ARG A 65 4.05 -30.27 -8.11
C ARG A 65 4.08 -29.56 -9.46
N ASP A 66 3.49 -28.36 -9.55
CA ASP A 66 3.47 -27.58 -10.79
C ASP A 66 4.79 -26.85 -11.08
N GLU A 67 5.75 -26.86 -10.14
CA GLU A 67 7.06 -26.22 -10.28
C GLU A 67 8.17 -27.21 -10.72
N GLN A 68 7.85 -28.50 -10.93
CA GLN A 68 8.76 -29.57 -11.40
C GLN A 68 8.42 -30.03 -12.82
#